data_AF-A0A7K3R337-F1
#
_entry.id   AF-A0A7K3R337-F1
#
_cell.length_a   1.000
_cell.length_b   1.000
_cell.length_c   1.000
_cell.angle_alpha   90.00
_cell.angle_beta   90.00
_cell.angle_gamma   90.00
#
_symmetry.space_group_name_H-M   'P 1'
#
loop_
_entity.id
_entity.type
_entity.pdbx_description
1 polymer ?
#
loop_
_entity_poly.entity_id
_entity_poly.type
_entity_poly.pdbx_seq_one_letter_code
_entity_poly.pdbx_strand_id
1 'polypeptide(L)'
;MPSMRFTASVVLAAAGSLALTACGTQTASSTSSASVGSHVSASPDRQPTEKQFLDLLNEFARQCSPDASGRSGAAPDPETQPGGIPSGAAPRTDKPAGTPDANGDIPVPVDESGETPDKPMRSGPPQEVELGGIEKCAGAKHAERLTTEAAGKPHTAYSALEQTIAAAGYRTDRIHKMPDLGGDPRARVDLRFMGSVLAVDVIGTGTGVIAEPFGASEDESVSVTEVRRKPNLDAPSS
;
A
#
# COMPACT_ATOMS: atom_id res chain seq x y z
N MET A 1 6.82 50.91 -45.93
CA MET A 1 5.66 51.59 -45.30
C MET A 1 4.45 51.38 -46.21
N PRO A 2 3.20 51.22 -45.72
CA PRO A 2 2.64 51.38 -44.35
C PRO A 2 2.28 50.00 -43.73
N SER A 3 2.11 49.71 -42.43
CA SER A 3 1.70 50.41 -41.19
C SER A 3 0.28 50.98 -41.19
N MET A 4 -0.69 50.20 -40.72
CA MET A 4 -1.95 50.75 -40.17
C MET A 4 -2.36 49.98 -38.91
N ARG A 5 -2.38 50.73 -37.80
CA ARG A 5 -3.08 50.46 -36.55
C ARG A 5 -4.50 51.03 -36.68
N PHE A 6 -5.52 50.39 -36.09
CA PHE A 6 -6.78 51.05 -35.69
C PHE A 6 -7.31 50.30 -34.44
N THR A 7 -7.07 50.84 -33.24
CA THR A 7 -7.95 51.66 -32.37
C THR A 7 -8.98 50.88 -31.54
N ALA A 8 -8.91 51.19 -30.25
CA ALA A 8 -9.79 50.78 -29.17
C ALA A 8 -11.22 51.33 -29.31
N SER A 9 -12.16 50.64 -28.66
CA SER A 9 -13.42 51.22 -28.19
C SER A 9 -13.67 50.76 -26.75
N VAL A 10 -13.72 51.73 -25.85
CA VAL A 10 -14.27 51.64 -24.49
C VAL A 10 -15.75 52.00 -24.57
N VAL A 11 -16.65 51.27 -23.89
CA VAL A 11 -17.99 51.77 -23.54
C VAL A 11 -18.36 51.34 -22.11
N LEU A 12 -18.98 52.31 -21.43
CA LEU A 12 -19.37 52.47 -20.03
C LEU A 12 -20.67 51.75 -19.62
N ALA A 13 -20.81 51.61 -18.29
CA ALA A 13 -22.02 51.77 -17.46
C ALA A 13 -23.08 50.66 -17.39
N ALA A 14 -23.40 50.23 -16.16
CA ALA A 14 -24.71 50.50 -15.53
C ALA A 14 -24.76 50.00 -14.07
N ALA A 15 -25.22 50.87 -13.17
CA ALA A 15 -25.60 50.55 -11.80
C ALA A 15 -26.94 49.79 -11.78
N GLY A 16 -27.07 48.80 -10.91
CA GLY A 16 -28.31 48.05 -10.70
C GLY A 16 -28.41 47.52 -9.29
N SER A 17 -29.13 48.25 -8.43
CA SER A 17 -29.51 47.83 -7.09
C SER A 17 -30.77 46.95 -7.18
N LEU A 18 -30.69 45.70 -6.73
CA LEU A 18 -31.87 44.90 -6.39
C LEU A 18 -31.79 44.53 -4.90
N ALA A 19 -32.58 45.27 -4.11
CA ALA A 19 -32.87 44.90 -2.74
C ALA A 19 -33.97 43.83 -2.76
N LEU A 20 -33.66 42.64 -2.27
CA LEU A 20 -34.66 41.64 -1.87
C LEU A 20 -34.71 41.65 -0.35
N THR A 21 -35.75 42.30 0.18
CA THR A 21 -36.19 42.17 1.57
C THR A 21 -36.69 40.75 1.81
N ALA A 22 -35.89 39.94 2.50
CA ALA A 22 -36.39 38.74 3.18
C ALA A 22 -36.33 39.00 4.69
N CYS A 23 -37.50 39.28 5.25
CA CYS A 23 -37.76 39.30 6.68
C CYS A 23 -37.76 37.84 7.17
N GLY A 24 -36.82 37.50 8.04
CA GLY A 24 -36.73 36.19 8.67
C GLY A 24 -35.92 36.30 9.95
N THR A 25 -36.56 36.71 11.03
CA THR A 25 -36.01 36.69 12.39
C THR A 25 -35.79 35.25 12.85
N GLN A 26 -34.52 34.89 13.09
CA GLN A 26 -34.17 34.02 14.21
C GLN A 26 -32.81 34.41 14.74
N THR A 27 -32.85 35.10 15.87
CA THR A 27 -31.74 35.38 16.77
C THR A 27 -31.28 34.06 17.37
N ALA A 28 -30.05 33.66 17.09
CA ALA A 28 -29.28 32.81 17.99
C ALA A 28 -27.80 33.21 17.91
N SER A 29 -27.34 33.69 19.05
CA SER A 29 -26.01 34.12 19.45
C SER A 29 -24.84 33.53 18.66
N SER A 30 -23.99 34.44 18.19
CA SER A 30 -22.59 34.19 17.91
C SER A 30 -21.92 33.51 19.11
N THR A 31 -21.67 32.22 18.97
CA THR A 31 -20.48 31.59 19.55
C THR A 31 -19.86 30.85 18.39
N SER A 32 -18.98 31.54 17.67
CA SER A 32 -17.99 30.87 16.84
C SER A 32 -17.13 30.04 17.79
N SER A 33 -17.57 28.81 18.03
CA SER A 33 -16.63 27.73 18.31
C SER A 33 -15.83 27.59 17.02
N ALA A 34 -14.73 28.34 16.95
CA ALA A 34 -13.64 28.00 16.07
C ALA A 34 -13.34 26.53 16.38
N SER A 35 -13.76 25.66 15.47
CA SER A 35 -13.16 24.36 15.33
C SER A 35 -11.68 24.66 15.17
N VAL A 36 -10.92 24.47 16.25
CA VAL A 36 -9.48 24.29 16.18
C VAL A 36 -9.31 22.92 15.52
N GLY A 37 -9.62 22.86 14.23
CA GLY A 37 -9.07 21.86 13.35
C GLY A 37 -7.57 22.06 13.49
N SER A 38 -6.89 21.09 14.08
CA SER A 38 -5.45 21.03 14.03
C SER A 38 -5.09 20.93 12.55
N HIS A 39 -4.92 22.07 11.89
CA HIS A 39 -4.19 22.16 10.65
C HIS A 39 -2.75 21.86 11.06
N VAL A 40 -2.43 20.57 11.11
CA VAL A 40 -1.04 20.13 11.10
C VAL A 40 -0.53 20.68 9.78
N SER A 41 0.14 21.83 9.85
CA SER A 41 0.98 22.30 8.77
C SER A 41 2.06 21.24 8.63
N ALA A 42 1.83 20.28 7.75
CA ALA A 42 2.83 19.33 7.35
C ALA A 42 3.94 20.16 6.70
N SER A 43 5.03 20.37 7.42
CA SER A 43 6.26 20.84 6.79
C SER A 43 6.57 19.86 5.66
N PRO A 44 6.73 20.34 4.41
CA PRO A 44 6.81 19.49 3.22
C PRO A 44 8.03 18.55 3.21
N ASP A 45 8.96 18.71 4.15
CA ASP A 45 10.19 17.92 4.23
C ASP A 45 10.19 16.80 5.29
N ARG A 46 9.12 16.65 6.08
CA ARG A 46 9.12 15.61 7.13
C ARG A 46 8.64 14.28 6.56
N GLN A 47 9.60 13.43 6.17
CA GLN A 47 9.35 12.03 5.85
C GLN A 47 8.57 11.34 6.98
N PRO A 48 7.60 10.47 6.65
CA PRO A 48 6.93 9.66 7.66
C PRO A 48 7.96 8.80 8.39
N THR A 49 7.87 8.78 9.72
CA THR A 49 8.64 7.85 10.53
C THR A 49 8.24 6.42 10.23
N GLU A 50 9.12 5.45 10.50
CA GLU A 50 8.78 4.03 10.35
C GLU A 50 7.48 3.68 11.09
N LYS A 51 7.31 4.18 12.32
CA LYS A 51 6.09 3.97 13.09
C LYS A 51 4.84 4.45 12.35
N GLN A 52 4.87 5.63 11.75
CA GLN A 52 3.74 6.19 11.01
C GLN A 52 3.42 5.37 9.76
N PHE A 53 4.44 4.89 9.05
CA PHE A 53 4.27 4.02 7.90
C PHE A 53 3.65 2.67 8.31
N LEU A 54 4.19 2.03 9.35
CA LEU A 54 3.65 0.76 9.86
C LEU A 54 2.23 0.91 10.42
N ASP A 55 1.93 2.03 11.09
CA ASP A 55 0.58 2.35 11.55
C ASP A 55 -0.40 2.43 10.37
N LEU A 56 0.00 3.09 9.25
CA LEU A 56 -0.80 3.16 8.03
C LEU A 56 -1.06 1.77 7.43
N LEU A 57 -0.02 0.94 7.30
CA LEU A 57 -0.17 -0.43 6.78
C LEU A 57 -1.11 -1.27 7.65
N ASN A 58 -0.91 -1.25 8.97
CA ASN A 58 -1.72 -2.00 9.93
C ASN A 58 -3.16 -1.48 10.00
N GLU A 59 -3.39 -0.17 9.87
CA GLU A 59 -4.73 0.41 9.81
C GLU A 59 -5.52 -0.18 8.64
N PHE A 60 -4.96 -0.18 7.44
CA PHE A 60 -5.64 -0.71 6.26
C PHE A 60 -5.81 -2.22 6.32
N ALA A 61 -4.81 -2.96 6.82
CA ALA A 61 -4.94 -4.40 7.05
C ALA A 61 -6.10 -4.74 8.01
N ARG A 62 -6.25 -3.99 9.11
CA ARG A 62 -7.36 -4.17 10.08
C ARG A 62 -8.72 -3.86 9.49
N GLN A 63 -8.83 -2.80 8.69
CA GLN A 63 -10.09 -2.47 8.00
C GLN A 63 -10.49 -3.58 7.01
N CYS A 64 -9.51 -4.33 6.49
CA CYS A 64 -9.71 -5.43 5.55
C CYS A 64 -9.81 -6.81 6.22
N SER A 65 -9.59 -6.89 7.54
CA SER A 65 -9.76 -8.11 8.35
C SER A 65 -10.27 -7.77 9.75
N PRO A 66 -11.51 -7.26 9.87
CA PRO A 66 -12.05 -6.82 11.16
C PRO A 66 -12.16 -7.99 12.17
N ASP A 67 -12.36 -9.21 11.68
CA ASP A 67 -12.50 -10.42 12.51
C ASP A 67 -11.19 -10.92 13.12
N ALA A 68 -10.03 -10.53 12.56
CA ALA A 68 -8.72 -10.86 13.16
C ALA A 68 -8.53 -10.17 14.53
N SER A 69 -9.21 -9.05 14.76
CA SER A 69 -9.24 -8.33 16.03
C SER A 69 -10.28 -8.86 17.04
N GLY A 70 -11.11 -9.83 16.65
CA GLY A 70 -12.16 -10.41 17.51
C GLY A 70 -11.67 -11.51 18.45
N ARG A 71 -10.44 -12.01 18.30
CA ARG A 71 -9.90 -13.07 19.17
C ARG A 71 -9.05 -12.50 20.30
N SER A 72 -9.67 -11.73 21.18
CA SER A 72 -9.15 -11.59 22.54
C SER A 72 -9.22 -12.96 23.23
N GLY A 73 -8.07 -13.60 23.41
CA GLY A 73 -7.82 -14.44 24.59
C GLY A 73 -8.59 -15.75 24.72
N ALA A 74 -8.78 -16.51 23.65
CA ALA A 74 -8.96 -17.96 23.80
C ALA A 74 -7.98 -18.65 22.87
N ALA A 75 -6.94 -19.23 23.46
CA ALA A 75 -6.25 -20.37 22.84
C ALA A 75 -7.33 -21.32 22.30
N PRO A 76 -7.15 -21.94 21.11
CA PRO A 76 -8.01 -23.03 20.73
C PRO A 76 -8.01 -24.02 21.90
N ASP A 77 -9.19 -24.30 22.45
CA ASP A 77 -9.34 -25.45 23.32
C ASP A 77 -8.84 -26.65 22.51
N PRO A 78 -7.83 -27.41 23.00
CA PRO A 78 -7.28 -28.53 22.26
C PRO A 78 -8.33 -29.62 21.96
N GLU A 79 -9.53 -29.56 22.56
CA GLU A 79 -10.55 -30.60 22.46
C GLU A 79 -11.61 -30.36 21.36
N THR A 80 -11.51 -29.31 20.54
CA THR A 80 -12.49 -29.08 19.45
C THR A 80 -11.88 -29.14 18.04
N GLN A 81 -10.78 -29.87 17.87
CA GLN A 81 -10.41 -30.39 16.55
C GLN A 81 -11.32 -31.58 16.21
N PRO A 82 -12.06 -31.57 15.08
CA PRO A 82 -12.65 -32.77 14.53
C PRO A 82 -11.52 -33.61 13.94
N GLY A 83 -10.91 -34.40 14.82
CA GLY A 83 -9.69 -35.15 14.56
C GLY A 83 -9.10 -35.63 15.89
N GLY A 84 -9.91 -36.27 16.73
CA GLY A 84 -9.43 -36.92 17.94
C GLY A 84 -8.29 -37.87 17.57
N ILE A 85 -7.11 -37.62 18.11
CA ILE A 85 -6.03 -38.61 18.07
C ILE A 85 -6.59 -39.79 18.89
N PRO A 86 -6.78 -40.99 18.31
CA PRO A 86 -7.06 -42.14 19.14
C PRO A 86 -5.89 -42.25 20.11
N SER A 87 -6.18 -42.30 21.41
CA SER A 87 -5.21 -42.70 22.42
C SER A 87 -4.82 -44.16 22.14
N GLY A 88 -3.96 -44.30 21.15
CA GLY A 88 -3.36 -45.52 20.66
C GLY A 88 -1.88 -45.37 20.86
N ALA A 89 -1.28 -46.37 21.48
CA ALA A 89 0.15 -46.46 21.74
C ALA A 89 0.97 -45.91 20.56
N ALA A 90 1.97 -45.08 20.87
CA ALA A 90 2.94 -44.61 19.89
C ALA A 90 3.41 -45.77 19.00
N PRO A 91 3.56 -45.59 17.67
CA PRO A 91 4.19 -46.59 16.83
C PRO A 91 5.59 -46.84 17.39
N ARG A 92 5.84 -48.06 17.86
CA ARG A 92 7.20 -48.50 18.16
C ARG A 92 7.94 -48.48 16.83
N THR A 93 8.82 -47.52 16.65
CA THR A 93 9.82 -47.60 15.59
C THR A 93 10.80 -48.69 16.00
N ASP A 94 10.88 -49.76 15.21
CA ASP A 94 11.90 -50.82 15.35
C ASP A 94 13.28 -50.29 14.93
N LYS A 95 13.77 -49.26 15.63
CA LYS A 95 15.15 -48.78 15.53
C LYS A 95 15.86 -49.15 16.82
N PRO A 96 16.95 -49.95 16.78
CA PRO A 96 17.73 -50.23 17.99
C PRO A 96 18.21 -48.92 18.60
N ALA A 97 17.98 -48.73 19.90
CA ALA A 97 18.66 -47.68 20.65
C ALA A 97 20.18 -47.94 20.56
N GLY A 98 20.93 -46.97 20.03
CA GLY A 98 22.38 -47.07 19.96
C GLY A 98 22.97 -47.33 21.35
N THR A 99 23.93 -48.25 21.45
CA THR A 99 24.64 -48.52 22.70
C THR A 99 25.49 -47.28 23.05
N PRO A 100 25.44 -46.76 24.29
CA PRO A 100 26.28 -45.64 24.71
C PRO A 100 27.76 -45.97 24.52
N ASP A 101 28.55 -44.97 24.13
CA ASP A 101 30.00 -45.12 24.07
C ASP A 101 30.64 -45.16 25.47
N ALA A 102 31.96 -45.31 25.55
CA ALA A 102 32.68 -45.43 26.82
C ALA A 102 32.57 -44.18 27.72
N ASN A 103 32.06 -43.05 27.21
CA ASN A 103 31.82 -41.82 27.97
C ASN A 103 30.34 -41.62 28.33
N GLY A 104 29.46 -42.53 27.92
CA GLY A 104 28.02 -42.47 28.21
C GLY A 104 27.22 -41.62 27.23
N ASP A 105 27.83 -41.18 26.12
CA ASP A 105 27.14 -40.42 25.08
C ASP A 105 26.48 -41.36 24.07
N ILE A 106 25.25 -41.01 23.65
CA ILE A 106 24.54 -41.69 22.57
C ILE A 106 24.88 -40.93 21.28
N PRO A 107 25.59 -41.54 20.30
CA PRO A 107 25.86 -40.89 19.04
C PRO A 107 24.53 -40.59 18.32
N VAL A 108 24.23 -39.32 18.10
CA VAL A 108 23.11 -38.90 17.26
C VAL A 108 23.45 -39.34 15.84
N PRO A 109 22.59 -40.12 15.15
CA PRO A 109 22.77 -40.34 13.72
C PRO A 109 22.70 -38.98 13.04
N VAL A 110 23.81 -38.54 12.47
CA VAL A 110 23.79 -37.46 11.49
C VAL A 110 22.91 -37.97 10.34
N ASP A 111 21.72 -37.40 10.22
CA ASP A 111 20.91 -37.57 9.03
C ASP A 111 21.69 -36.88 7.91
N GLU A 112 22.44 -37.66 7.14
CA GLU A 112 23.16 -37.24 5.94
C GLU A 112 22.16 -37.01 4.79
N SER A 113 21.04 -36.35 5.09
CA SER A 113 20.09 -35.84 4.10
C SER A 113 20.41 -34.36 3.88
N GLY A 114 21.61 -34.13 3.35
CA GLY A 114 21.98 -32.87 2.70
C GLY A 114 21.25 -32.76 1.37
N GLU A 115 19.93 -32.64 1.40
CA GLU A 115 19.14 -32.25 0.24
C GLU A 115 18.11 -31.24 0.73
N THR A 116 18.57 -29.99 0.90
CA THR A 116 17.66 -28.87 0.77
C THR A 116 16.88 -29.10 -0.52
N PRO A 117 15.53 -29.14 -0.52
CA PRO A 117 14.81 -29.18 -1.76
C PRO A 117 15.26 -27.95 -2.55
N ASP A 118 16.05 -28.17 -3.60
CA ASP A 118 16.36 -27.17 -4.60
C ASP A 118 15.02 -26.80 -5.21
N LYS A 119 14.33 -25.85 -4.58
CA LYS A 119 13.19 -25.18 -5.19
C LYS A 119 13.78 -24.65 -6.49
N PRO A 120 13.32 -25.11 -7.66
CA PRO A 120 13.98 -24.78 -8.91
C PRO A 120 14.07 -23.27 -8.96
N MET A 121 15.30 -22.74 -9.01
CA MET A 121 15.53 -21.32 -9.25
C MET A 121 14.74 -21.01 -10.52
N ARG A 122 13.62 -20.30 -10.37
CA ARG A 122 12.83 -19.87 -11.51
C ARG A 122 13.76 -18.99 -12.32
N SER A 123 14.30 -19.54 -13.40
CA SER A 123 15.19 -18.82 -14.29
C SER A 123 14.35 -17.82 -15.07
N GLY A 124 14.44 -16.55 -14.69
CA GLY A 124 13.75 -15.46 -15.34
C GLY A 124 13.34 -14.37 -14.36
N PRO A 125 12.93 -13.20 -14.87
CA PRO A 125 12.49 -12.10 -14.01
C PRO A 125 11.33 -12.53 -13.10
N PRO A 126 11.30 -12.04 -11.86
CA PRO A 126 10.24 -12.34 -10.91
C PRO A 126 8.88 -11.98 -11.52
N GLN A 127 7.94 -12.90 -11.39
CA GLN A 127 6.57 -12.71 -11.88
C GLN A 127 5.70 -12.17 -10.77
N GLU A 128 4.67 -11.42 -11.14
CA GLU A 128 3.63 -10.99 -10.22
C GLU A 128 3.01 -12.20 -9.49
N VAL A 129 2.90 -12.06 -8.17
CA VAL A 129 2.24 -13.03 -7.29
C VAL A 129 0.77 -12.63 -7.13
N GLU A 130 -0.11 -13.61 -6.95
CA GLU A 130 -1.52 -13.30 -6.71
C GLU A 130 -1.72 -12.71 -5.32
N LEU A 131 -2.44 -11.59 -5.24
CA LEU A 131 -2.86 -10.98 -3.98
C LEU A 131 -4.01 -11.77 -3.34
N GLY A 132 -3.89 -12.06 -2.05
CA GLY A 132 -4.96 -12.60 -1.22
C GLY A 132 -6.11 -11.59 -0.99
N GLY A 133 -7.21 -12.03 -0.38
CA GLY A 133 -8.39 -11.17 -0.17
C GLY A 133 -8.12 -9.92 0.67
N ILE A 134 -7.34 -10.07 1.75
CA ILE A 134 -6.94 -8.95 2.63
C ILE A 134 -6.06 -7.97 1.85
N GLU A 135 -5.11 -8.47 1.06
CA GLU A 135 -4.17 -7.65 0.30
C GLU A 135 -4.83 -6.92 -0.87
N LYS A 136 -5.80 -7.56 -1.55
CA LYS A 136 -6.64 -6.92 -2.57
C LYS A 136 -7.40 -5.73 -1.98
N CYS A 137 -8.00 -5.92 -0.80
CA CYS A 137 -8.70 -4.85 -0.09
C CYS A 137 -7.75 -3.73 0.37
N ALA A 138 -6.62 -4.08 0.99
CA ALA A 138 -5.65 -3.09 1.45
C ALA A 138 -5.03 -2.33 0.27
N GLY A 139 -4.71 -3.02 -0.82
CA GLY A 139 -4.24 -2.45 -2.07
C GLY A 139 -5.22 -1.41 -2.63
N ALA A 140 -6.52 -1.73 -2.67
CA ALA A 140 -7.54 -0.77 -3.10
C ALA A 140 -7.57 0.50 -2.24
N LYS A 141 -7.43 0.37 -0.91
CA LYS A 141 -7.34 1.53 0.00
C LYS A 141 -6.07 2.36 -0.22
N HIS A 142 -4.94 1.71 -0.46
CA HIS A 142 -3.69 2.39 -0.81
C HIS A 142 -3.79 3.16 -2.13
N ALA A 143 -4.42 2.55 -3.14
CA ALA A 143 -4.69 3.18 -4.41
C ALA A 143 -5.61 4.41 -4.25
N GLU A 144 -6.73 4.27 -3.52
CA GLU A 144 -7.66 5.37 -3.22
C GLU A 144 -6.97 6.54 -2.51
N ARG A 145 -6.11 6.24 -1.53
CA ARG A 145 -5.36 7.27 -0.81
C ARG A 145 -4.43 8.05 -1.74
N LEU A 146 -3.70 7.35 -2.61
CA LEU A 146 -2.80 7.96 -3.59
C LEU A 146 -3.55 8.82 -4.61
N THR A 147 -4.65 8.33 -5.16
CA THR A 147 -5.45 9.07 -6.13
C THR A 147 -6.12 10.28 -5.48
N THR A 148 -6.54 10.18 -4.23
CA THR A 148 -7.10 11.30 -3.45
C THR A 148 -6.06 12.38 -3.18
N GLU A 149 -4.86 12.03 -2.73
CA GLU A 149 -3.78 12.99 -2.47
C GLU A 149 -3.32 13.71 -3.76
N ALA A 150 -3.35 12.98 -4.89
CA ALA A 150 -2.95 13.49 -6.19
C ALA A 150 -4.03 14.34 -6.91
N ALA A 151 -5.28 14.30 -6.45
CA ALA A 151 -6.41 14.82 -7.22
C ALA A 151 -6.25 16.30 -7.60
N GLY A 152 -6.46 16.60 -8.88
CA GLY A 152 -6.47 17.97 -9.41
C GLY A 152 -5.09 18.58 -9.59
N LYS A 153 -4.01 17.79 -9.49
CA LYS A 153 -2.62 18.24 -9.70
C LYS A 153 -2.01 17.46 -10.87
N PRO A 154 -1.27 18.10 -11.78
CA PRO A 154 -0.51 17.40 -12.80
C PRO A 154 0.76 16.79 -12.20
N HIS A 155 1.07 15.56 -12.60
CA HIS A 155 2.29 14.84 -12.22
C HIS A 155 3.09 14.50 -13.49
N THR A 156 3.60 15.53 -14.16
CA THR A 156 4.39 15.38 -15.41
C THR A 156 5.88 15.18 -15.18
N ALA A 157 6.34 15.30 -13.93
CA ALA A 157 7.72 15.07 -13.54
C ALA A 157 7.79 14.10 -12.37
N TYR A 158 8.81 13.25 -12.36
CA TYR A 158 9.02 12.26 -11.29
C TYR A 158 9.10 12.90 -9.90
N SER A 159 9.74 14.06 -9.76
CA SER A 159 9.85 14.74 -8.46
C SER A 159 8.49 15.15 -7.89
N ALA A 160 7.54 15.56 -8.73
CA ALA A 160 6.19 15.90 -8.30
C ALA A 160 5.40 14.64 -7.90
N LEU A 161 5.61 13.54 -8.63
CA LEU A 161 5.05 12.22 -8.31
C LEU A 161 5.56 11.72 -6.95
N GLU A 162 6.88 11.71 -6.75
CA GLU A 162 7.52 11.28 -5.51
C GLU A 162 7.07 12.12 -4.31
N GLN A 163 7.00 13.45 -4.46
CA GLN A 163 6.50 14.34 -3.40
C GLN A 163 5.04 14.04 -3.03
N THR A 164 4.20 13.70 -4.01
CA THR A 164 2.79 13.36 -3.76
C THR A 164 2.66 12.01 -3.05
N ILE A 165 3.45 11.02 -3.46
CA ILE A 165 3.51 9.72 -2.77
C ILE A 165 4.03 9.92 -1.33
N ALA A 166 5.07 10.73 -1.13
CA ALA A 166 5.56 11.03 0.22
C ALA A 166 4.51 11.78 1.07
N ALA A 167 3.80 12.75 0.50
CA ALA A 167 2.73 13.49 1.15
C ALA A 167 1.55 12.59 1.55
N ALA A 168 1.27 11.54 0.76
CA ALA A 168 0.30 10.50 1.10
C ALA A 168 0.74 9.64 2.31
N GLY A 169 1.96 9.80 2.83
CA GLY A 169 2.45 9.11 4.02
C GLY A 169 3.28 7.85 3.75
N TYR A 170 3.72 7.66 2.51
CA TYR A 170 4.68 6.61 2.16
C TYR A 170 6.11 7.11 2.34
N ARG A 171 7.02 6.23 2.76
CA ARG A 171 8.43 6.59 2.96
C ARG A 171 9.19 6.61 1.64
N THR A 172 10.05 7.60 1.42
CA THR A 172 10.84 7.71 0.18
C THR A 172 11.78 6.54 -0.08
N ASP A 173 12.30 5.88 0.95
CA ASP A 173 13.13 4.67 0.77
C ASP A 173 12.35 3.44 0.27
N ARG A 174 11.02 3.51 0.28
CA ARG A 174 10.10 2.50 -0.30
C ARG A 174 9.54 2.93 -1.66
N ILE A 175 9.91 4.11 -2.17
CA ILE A 175 9.47 4.64 -3.47
C ILE A 175 10.59 4.40 -4.47
N HIS A 176 10.31 3.57 -5.48
CA HIS A 176 11.28 3.20 -6.49
C HIS A 176 10.91 3.80 -7.84
N LYS A 177 11.83 4.58 -8.41
CA LYS A 177 11.67 5.14 -9.76
C LYS A 177 11.62 4.02 -10.80
N MET A 178 10.62 4.09 -11.67
CA MET A 178 10.50 3.23 -12.84
C MET A 178 10.76 4.03 -14.12
N PRO A 179 11.09 3.36 -15.24
CA PRO A 179 11.03 4.00 -16.54
C PRO A 179 9.61 4.55 -16.80
N ASP A 180 9.56 5.73 -17.41
CA ASP A 180 8.33 6.41 -17.75
C ASP A 180 7.46 5.53 -18.68
N LEU A 181 6.15 5.59 -18.49
CA LEU A 181 5.18 4.83 -19.29
C LEU A 181 4.46 5.79 -20.22
N GLY A 182 4.72 5.70 -21.53
CA GLY A 182 4.09 6.61 -22.50
C GLY A 182 4.52 8.09 -22.35
N GLY A 183 5.63 8.35 -21.65
CA GLY A 183 6.09 9.70 -21.32
C GLY A 183 5.63 10.20 -19.95
N ASP A 184 4.75 9.46 -19.27
CA ASP A 184 4.29 9.77 -17.93
C ASP A 184 5.25 9.18 -16.86
N PRO A 185 5.60 9.95 -15.81
CA PRO A 185 6.50 9.48 -14.78
C PRO A 185 5.88 8.32 -14.01
N ARG A 186 6.69 7.32 -13.65
CA ARG A 186 6.23 6.12 -12.97
C ARG A 186 7.08 5.79 -11.76
N ALA A 187 6.43 5.30 -10.71
CA ALA A 187 7.07 4.80 -9.50
C ALA A 187 6.42 3.49 -9.05
N ARG A 188 7.15 2.66 -8.31
CA ARG A 188 6.59 1.53 -7.55
C ARG A 188 6.82 1.76 -6.07
N VAL A 189 5.79 1.56 -5.27
CA VAL A 189 5.83 1.69 -3.81
C VAL A 189 5.81 0.29 -3.21
N ASP A 190 6.85 -0.04 -2.45
CA ASP A 190 6.94 -1.30 -1.71
C ASP A 190 6.15 -1.21 -0.40
N LEU A 191 5.08 -1.98 -0.29
CA LEU A 191 4.19 -2.04 0.88
C LEU A 191 4.30 -3.38 1.62
N ARG A 192 5.32 -4.19 1.30
CA ARG A 192 5.55 -5.47 1.93
C ARG A 192 5.84 -5.26 3.41
N PHE A 193 5.05 -5.94 4.22
CA PHE A 193 5.14 -5.91 5.67
C PHE A 193 4.49 -7.16 6.27
N MET A 194 5.15 -7.78 7.24
CA MET A 194 4.66 -8.98 7.95
C MET A 194 4.25 -10.13 7.00
N GLY A 195 5.03 -10.36 5.95
CA GLY A 195 4.77 -11.44 4.98
C GLY A 195 3.69 -11.10 3.95
N SER A 196 3.27 -9.83 3.84
CA SER A 196 2.48 -9.41 2.69
C SER A 196 3.31 -9.39 1.42
N VAL A 197 2.64 -9.60 0.29
CA VAL A 197 3.21 -9.48 -1.05
C VAL A 197 2.86 -8.15 -1.73
N LEU A 198 2.22 -7.23 -1.01
CA LEU A 198 1.59 -6.04 -1.59
C LEU A 198 2.61 -4.98 -2.03
N ALA A 199 2.47 -4.52 -3.27
CA ALA A 199 3.10 -3.32 -3.80
C ALA A 199 2.10 -2.52 -4.64
N VAL A 200 2.41 -1.26 -4.94
CA VAL A 200 1.57 -0.40 -5.78
C VAL A 200 2.39 0.24 -6.88
N ASP A 201 1.90 0.14 -8.11
CA ASP A 201 2.43 0.79 -9.28
C ASP A 201 1.71 2.13 -9.47
N VAL A 202 2.46 3.24 -9.53
CA VAL A 202 1.90 4.59 -9.57
C VAL A 202 2.40 5.31 -10.82
N ILE A 203 1.48 5.76 -11.65
CA ILE A 203 1.75 6.50 -12.89
C ILE A 203 1.19 7.90 -12.73
N GLY A 204 2.03 8.92 -12.92
CA GLY A 204 1.60 10.31 -12.96
C GLY A 204 0.78 10.60 -14.21
N THR A 205 -0.16 11.53 -14.13
CA THR A 205 -0.98 11.94 -15.28
C THR A 205 -1.14 13.47 -15.27
N GLY A 206 -1.79 14.02 -16.29
CA GLY A 206 -2.08 15.46 -16.34
C GLY A 206 -3.05 15.97 -15.27
N THR A 207 -3.78 15.10 -14.57
CA THR A 207 -4.85 15.50 -13.61
C THR A 207 -4.77 14.78 -12.26
N GLY A 208 -3.80 13.89 -12.07
CA GLY A 208 -3.56 13.16 -10.84
C GLY A 208 -2.65 11.96 -11.08
N VAL A 209 -2.93 10.84 -10.42
CA VAL A 209 -2.20 9.57 -10.63
C VAL A 209 -3.15 8.42 -10.93
N ILE A 210 -2.63 7.39 -11.60
CA ILE A 210 -3.21 6.06 -11.64
C ILE A 210 -2.40 5.20 -10.66
N ALA A 211 -3.07 4.53 -9.73
CA ALA A 211 -2.43 3.67 -8.74
C ALA A 211 -3.01 2.25 -8.85
N GLU A 212 -2.17 1.27 -9.17
CA GLU A 212 -2.57 -0.12 -9.36
C GLU A 212 -1.83 -1.05 -8.39
N PRO A 213 -2.55 -1.75 -7.51
CA PRO A 213 -1.96 -2.78 -6.65
C PRO A 213 -1.45 -3.98 -7.45
N PHE A 214 -0.38 -4.60 -6.98
CA PHE A 214 0.15 -5.85 -7.52
C PHE A 214 0.92 -6.64 -6.45
N GLY A 215 1.13 -7.94 -6.71
CA GLY A 215 1.91 -8.81 -5.82
C GLY A 215 3.37 -8.93 -6.24
N ALA A 216 4.29 -8.70 -5.30
CA ALA A 216 5.71 -9.01 -5.39
C ALA A 216 6.05 -10.17 -4.45
N SER A 217 7.11 -10.92 -4.72
CA SER A 217 7.54 -12.01 -3.81
C SER A 217 7.71 -11.49 -2.38
N GLU A 218 7.31 -12.30 -1.40
CA GLU A 218 7.57 -12.06 0.04
C GLU A 218 9.07 -12.06 0.37
N ASP A 219 9.89 -12.61 -0.54
CA ASP A 219 11.34 -12.51 -0.49
C ASP A 219 11.77 -11.05 -0.73
N GLU A 220 12.22 -10.38 0.34
CA GLU A 220 12.71 -9.01 0.32
C GLU A 220 13.91 -8.80 -0.61
N SER A 221 14.64 -9.86 -0.99
CA SER A 221 15.72 -9.77 -1.99
C SER A 221 15.21 -9.51 -3.41
N VAL A 222 13.92 -9.80 -3.67
CA VAL A 222 13.26 -9.49 -4.93
C VAL A 222 12.85 -8.02 -4.92
N SER A 223 13.43 -7.23 -5.82
CA SER A 223 13.03 -5.85 -5.99
C SER A 223 11.65 -5.77 -6.63
N VAL A 224 10.76 -4.95 -6.04
CA VAL A 224 9.45 -4.66 -6.64
C VAL A 224 9.57 -4.05 -8.05
N THR A 225 10.71 -3.47 -8.41
CA THR A 225 10.96 -2.90 -9.75
C THR A 225 11.15 -3.95 -10.84
N GLU A 226 11.57 -5.15 -10.48
CA GLU A 226 11.86 -6.23 -11.42
C GLU A 226 10.63 -7.10 -11.72
N VAL A 227 9.57 -6.95 -10.93
CA VAL A 227 8.33 -7.74 -11.05
C VAL A 227 7.66 -7.46 -12.39
N ARG A 228 7.50 -8.52 -13.18
CA ARG A 228 6.74 -8.47 -14.43
C ARG A 228 5.25 -8.59 -14.13
N ARG A 229 4.55 -7.49 -14.39
CA ARG A 229 3.09 -7.42 -14.31
C ARG A 229 2.48 -7.85 -15.64
N LYS A 230 1.35 -8.54 -15.60
CA LYS A 230 0.54 -8.74 -16.82
C LYS A 230 -0.12 -7.39 -17.17
N PRO A 231 -0.19 -7.00 -18.44
CA PRO A 231 -0.95 -5.81 -18.83
C PRO A 231 -2.38 -5.94 -18.32
N ASN A 232 -2.82 -4.99 -17.50
CA ASN A 232 -4.21 -4.95 -17.06
C ASN A 232 -5.04 -4.39 -18.21
N LEU A 233 -5.70 -5.28 -18.95
CA LEU A 233 -6.49 -4.93 -20.14
C LEU A 233 -7.77 -4.14 -19.80
N ASP A 234 -8.09 -3.98 -18.50
CA ASP A 234 -9.26 -3.27 -18.00
C ASP A 234 -9.00 -1.79 -17.65
N ALA A 235 -7.76 -1.31 -17.80
CA ALA A 235 -7.51 0.13 -17.74
C ALA A 235 -8.13 0.79 -18.98
N PRO A 236 -8.97 1.84 -18.85
CA PRO A 236 -9.52 2.52 -20.01
C PRO A 236 -8.38 3.06 -20.86
N SER A 237 -8.20 2.45 -22.03
CA SER A 237 -7.43 3.06 -23.12
C SER A 237 -8.08 4.40 -23.43
N SER A 238 -7.32 5.48 -23.21
CA SER A 238 -7.72 6.84 -23.58
C SER A 238 -7.90 6.97 -25.09
#